data_AF-A0AAE0RAK9-F1
#
_entry.id   AF-A0AAE0RAK9-F1
#
_cell.length_a   1.000
_cell.length_b   1.000
_cell.length_c   1.000
_cell.angle_alpha   90.00
_cell.angle_beta   90.00
_cell.angle_gamma   90.00
#
_symmetry.space_group_name_H-M   'P 1'
#
loop_
_entity.id
_entity.type
_entity.pdbx_description
1 polymer ?
#
loop_
_entity_poly.entity_id
_entity_poly.type
_entity_poly.pdbx_seq_one_letter_code
_entity_poly.pdbx_strand_id
1 'polypeptide(L)'
;MERLIHQDQTYCVPDRSIFDNVYLIRDILDISRLLGIKTGLIFLDQEKAFDRVEHEYLWKVLEIFGFNPGFIGMIKVLYCEIESVLKVNGGLCAPFRVYRGIRQGCSLSGMLYSLVIEPFLNKLRSHLSGFNIPHANASVYLSAYADDLVVMINTQEDVNVLTAILNDFQILSSTKVNWTKSEAILVGEWGGGQPSLPGGLAWKRGGFKYLGVYLGTNEFLNKNWEGSVEHVKGRLSRWKRLVLKMSYRGRTLVINNLAASSLWNRLACVDPPTNLLANIQAQLVDFFWDGLHWIPQSVLYLPKEEGGQGLVQLSSRAAAFRLQFIQRLLTGPRDLVWRSAASGLLCTVKGLGLDRALFLMDTKMLDISGLPMFYRGLFKIWNVFKNKTKAIKQYTGCWRSLWYMAGDWTSPV
;
A
#
# COMPACT_ATOMS: atom_id res chain seq x y z
N MET A 1 -18.61 -8.04 4.75
CA MET A 1 -17.14 -8.01 4.52
C MET A 1 -16.42 -7.35 5.69
N GLU A 2 -16.60 -6.05 5.92
CA GLU A 2 -15.93 -5.29 7.00
C GLU A 2 -16.15 -5.84 8.42
N ARG A 3 -17.32 -6.42 8.70
CA ARG A 3 -17.62 -7.05 10.01
C ARG A 3 -16.92 -8.39 10.22
N LEU A 4 -16.51 -9.07 9.14
CA LEU A 4 -15.93 -10.41 9.18
C LEU A 4 -14.41 -10.39 9.05
N ILE A 5 -13.87 -9.41 8.30
CA ILE A 5 -12.43 -9.29 8.06
C ILE A 5 -11.83 -8.26 8.98
N HIS A 6 -10.86 -8.72 9.76
CA HIS A 6 -10.09 -7.87 10.62
C HIS A 6 -9.34 -6.77 9.85
N GLN A 7 -9.11 -5.63 10.50
CA GLN A 7 -8.58 -4.41 9.89
C GLN A 7 -7.18 -4.54 9.27
N ASP A 8 -6.39 -5.52 9.69
CA ASP A 8 -5.02 -5.79 9.19
C ASP A 8 -4.99 -6.48 7.82
N GLN A 9 -6.14 -6.95 7.34
CA GLN A 9 -6.34 -7.44 5.99
C GLN A 9 -7.08 -6.41 5.14
N THR A 10 -6.42 -5.89 4.13
CA THR A 10 -6.92 -4.75 3.34
C THR A 10 -7.27 -5.11 1.89
N TYR A 11 -6.91 -6.32 1.45
CA TYR A 11 -7.15 -6.76 0.08
C TYR A 11 -8.63 -7.02 -0.20
N CYS A 12 -9.14 -6.40 -1.26
CA CYS A 12 -10.54 -6.54 -1.71
C CYS A 12 -11.59 -6.26 -0.61
N VAL A 13 -11.26 -5.41 0.36
CA VAL A 13 -12.20 -4.88 1.35
C VAL A 13 -12.47 -3.41 1.03
N PRO A 14 -13.74 -2.97 0.95
CA PRO A 14 -14.09 -1.57 0.71
C PRO A 14 -13.38 -0.62 1.69
N ASP A 15 -13.07 0.59 1.21
CA ASP A 15 -12.42 1.67 1.95
C ASP A 15 -11.03 1.38 2.55
N ARG A 16 -10.48 0.19 2.29
CA ARG A 16 -9.10 -0.18 2.61
C ARG A 16 -8.21 -0.05 1.38
N SER A 17 -6.96 0.36 1.61
CA SER A 17 -6.01 0.64 0.54
C SER A 17 -4.72 -0.16 0.74
N ILE A 18 -4.07 -0.54 -0.36
CA ILE A 18 -2.70 -1.09 -0.35
C ILE A 18 -1.72 -0.19 0.42
N PHE A 19 -1.97 1.13 0.42
CA PHE A 19 -1.16 2.09 1.15
C PHE A 19 -1.23 1.90 2.67
N ASP A 20 -2.34 1.38 3.20
CA ASP A 20 -2.51 1.16 4.63
C ASP A 20 -1.48 0.19 5.18
N ASN A 21 -1.21 -0.90 4.45
CA ASN A 21 -0.19 -1.87 4.82
C ASN A 21 1.22 -1.27 4.72
N VAL A 22 1.51 -0.52 3.64
CA VAL A 22 2.82 0.12 3.46
C VAL A 22 3.07 1.15 4.57
N TYR A 23 2.06 1.94 4.94
CA TYR A 23 2.14 2.89 6.05
C TYR A 23 2.37 2.19 7.37
N LEU A 24 1.61 1.14 7.66
CA LEU A 24 1.76 0.34 8.89
C LEU A 24 3.18 -0.18 9.04
N ILE A 25 3.68 -0.87 8.00
CA ILE A 25 5.00 -1.49 8.04
C ILE A 25 6.11 -0.44 8.10
N ARG A 26 6.03 0.65 7.32
CA ARG A 26 6.98 1.76 7.41
C ARG A 26 7.04 2.32 8.83
N ASP A 27 5.89 2.60 9.42
CA ASP A 27 5.82 3.26 10.73
C ASP A 27 6.33 2.33 11.84
N ILE A 28 6.06 1.03 11.78
CA ILE A 28 6.65 0.04 12.70
C ILE A 28 8.18 0.01 12.59
N LEU A 29 8.73 0.02 11.37
CA LEU A 29 10.18 0.05 11.16
C LEU A 29 10.81 1.31 11.77
N ASP A 30 10.16 2.46 11.59
CA ASP A 30 10.65 3.74 12.11
C ASP A 30 10.55 3.79 13.65
N ILE A 31 9.45 3.33 14.25
CA ILE A 31 9.29 3.23 15.71
C ILE A 31 10.37 2.30 16.28
N SER A 32 10.51 1.10 15.72
CA SER A 32 11.49 0.10 16.16
C SER A 32 12.92 0.65 16.12
N ARG A 33 13.27 1.40 15.06
CA ARG A 33 14.59 2.03 14.93
C ARG A 33 14.80 3.19 15.90
N LEU A 34 13.80 4.07 16.05
CA LEU A 34 13.90 5.26 16.89
C LEU A 34 13.98 4.92 18.39
N LEU A 35 13.27 3.88 18.81
CA LEU A 35 13.13 3.51 20.23
C LEU A 35 13.91 2.25 20.60
N GLY A 36 14.69 1.68 19.67
CA GLY A 36 15.46 0.45 19.90
C GLY A 36 14.63 -0.82 20.12
N ILE A 37 13.31 -0.79 19.88
CA ILE A 37 12.41 -1.90 20.16
C ILE A 37 12.71 -3.06 19.22
N LYS A 38 13.12 -4.20 19.77
CA LYS A 38 13.35 -5.44 19.01
C LYS A 38 12.09 -5.82 18.22
N THR A 39 12.21 -5.92 16.90
CA THR A 39 11.10 -6.25 16.01
C THR A 39 11.59 -7.13 14.87
N GLY A 40 11.02 -8.32 14.74
CA GLY A 40 11.22 -9.24 13.63
C GLY A 40 10.00 -9.18 12.73
N LEU A 41 10.23 -9.12 11.43
CA LEU A 41 9.18 -9.18 10.42
C LEU A 41 9.45 -10.38 9.51
N ILE A 42 8.52 -11.32 9.45
CA ILE A 42 8.57 -12.44 8.51
C ILE A 42 7.57 -12.18 7.39
N PHE A 43 8.09 -12.04 6.17
CA PHE A 43 7.34 -11.91 4.93
C PHE A 43 7.13 -13.30 4.36
N LEU A 44 5.88 -13.76 4.35
CA LEU A 44 5.51 -15.07 3.86
C LEU A 44 4.99 -14.96 2.43
N ASP A 45 5.66 -15.66 1.50
CA ASP A 45 5.18 -15.86 0.13
C ASP A 45 4.39 -17.17 0.06
N GLN A 46 3.13 -17.12 -0.38
CA GLN A 46 2.34 -18.34 -0.60
C GLN A 46 2.52 -18.86 -2.02
N GLU A 47 2.80 -20.15 -2.17
CA GLU A 47 2.87 -20.77 -3.49
C GLU A 47 1.50 -20.75 -4.16
N LYS A 48 1.35 -20.00 -5.26
CA LYS A 48 0.13 -20.01 -6.09
C LYS A 48 -1.16 -19.87 -5.27
N ALA A 49 -1.23 -18.88 -4.39
CA ALA A 49 -2.23 -18.77 -3.34
C ALA A 49 -3.69 -18.98 -3.83
N PHE A 50 -4.06 -18.32 -4.93
CA PHE A 50 -5.40 -18.47 -5.53
C PHE A 50 -5.66 -19.88 -6.06
N ASP A 51 -4.68 -20.51 -6.71
CA ASP A 51 -4.84 -21.81 -7.36
C ASP A 51 -4.88 -22.97 -6.35
N ARG A 52 -4.37 -22.76 -5.13
CA ARG A 52 -4.28 -23.79 -4.10
C ARG A 52 -5.50 -23.88 -3.20
N VAL A 53 -6.39 -22.88 -3.21
CA VAL A 53 -7.58 -22.87 -2.35
C VAL A 53 -8.45 -24.09 -2.62
N GLU A 54 -8.57 -24.95 -1.63
CA GLU A 54 -9.47 -26.10 -1.68
C GLU A 54 -10.93 -25.66 -1.57
N HIS A 55 -11.79 -26.16 -2.47
CA HIS A 55 -13.20 -25.76 -2.50
C HIS A 55 -13.97 -26.21 -1.25
N GLU A 56 -13.70 -27.41 -0.74
CA GLU A 56 -14.34 -27.91 0.49
C GLU A 56 -14.00 -27.06 1.71
N TYR A 57 -12.75 -26.58 1.80
CA TYR A 57 -12.36 -25.63 2.83
C TYR A 57 -13.10 -24.29 2.68
N LEU A 58 -13.19 -23.76 1.45
CA LEU A 58 -13.95 -22.54 1.16
C LEU A 58 -15.42 -22.66 1.61
N TRP A 59 -16.08 -23.79 1.34
CA TRP A 59 -17.47 -24.01 1.76
C TRP A 59 -17.62 -23.94 3.28
N LYS A 60 -16.75 -24.66 4.00
CA LYS A 60 -16.75 -24.67 5.47
C LYS A 60 -16.51 -23.27 6.05
N VAL A 61 -15.59 -22.49 5.47
CA VAL A 61 -15.33 -21.12 5.92
C VAL A 61 -16.57 -20.23 5.73
N LEU A 62 -17.24 -20.32 4.58
CA LEU A 62 -18.47 -19.55 4.34
C LEU A 62 -19.60 -19.96 5.30
N GLU A 63 -19.75 -21.26 5.58
CA GLU A 63 -20.72 -21.77 6.55
C GLU A 63 -20.43 -21.26 7.96
N ILE A 64 -19.17 -21.32 8.42
CA ILE A 64 -18.75 -20.84 9.74
C ILE A 64 -18.95 -19.32 9.89
N PHE A 65 -18.72 -18.55 8.83
CA PHE A 65 -19.00 -17.12 8.82
C PHE A 65 -20.49 -16.78 8.72
N GLY A 66 -21.38 -17.78 8.67
CA GLY A 66 -22.82 -17.59 8.74
C GLY A 66 -23.44 -17.16 7.42
N PHE A 67 -22.79 -17.40 6.28
CA PHE A 67 -23.40 -17.12 4.98
C PHE A 67 -24.59 -18.05 4.74
N ASN A 68 -25.67 -17.51 4.16
CA ASN A 68 -26.89 -18.26 3.89
C ASN A 68 -26.61 -19.43 2.92
N PRO A 69 -27.16 -20.64 3.16
CA PRO A 69 -26.95 -21.80 2.29
C PRO A 69 -27.30 -21.56 0.81
N GLY A 70 -28.31 -20.74 0.51
CA GLY A 70 -28.66 -20.36 -0.86
C GLY A 70 -27.58 -19.50 -1.52
N PHE A 71 -26.96 -18.58 -0.77
CA PHE A 71 -25.81 -17.81 -1.27
C PHE A 71 -24.59 -18.69 -1.51
N ILE A 72 -24.29 -19.61 -0.60
CA ILE A 72 -23.23 -20.61 -0.79
C ILE A 72 -23.53 -21.48 -2.01
N GLY A 73 -24.78 -21.88 -2.20
CA GLY A 73 -25.24 -22.61 -3.39
C GLY A 73 -24.96 -21.85 -4.69
N MET A 74 -25.23 -20.54 -4.74
CA MET A 74 -24.90 -19.70 -5.90
C MET A 74 -23.39 -19.67 -6.18
N ILE A 75 -22.56 -19.61 -5.15
CA ILE A 75 -21.10 -19.70 -5.33
C ILE A 75 -20.69 -21.09 -5.82
N LYS A 76 -21.28 -22.16 -5.27
CA LYS A 76 -21.03 -23.54 -5.69
C LYS A 76 -21.34 -23.75 -7.17
N VAL A 77 -22.37 -23.12 -7.73
CA VAL A 77 -22.64 -23.15 -9.19
C VAL A 77 -21.44 -22.67 -10.03
N LEU A 78 -20.62 -21.75 -9.51
CA LEU A 78 -19.44 -21.23 -10.21
C LEU A 78 -18.20 -22.11 -10.09
N TYR A 79 -18.15 -23.05 -9.14
CA TYR A 79 -16.95 -23.78 -8.76
C TYR A 79 -17.10 -25.31 -8.70
N CYS A 80 -18.31 -25.84 -8.60
CA CYS A 80 -18.57 -27.28 -8.61
C CYS A 80 -18.60 -27.83 -10.03
N GLU A 81 -18.01 -29.01 -10.23
CA GLU A 81 -17.99 -29.74 -11.51
C GLU A 81 -17.45 -28.92 -12.70
N ILE A 82 -16.62 -27.91 -12.42
CA ILE A 82 -16.03 -27.09 -13.46
C ILE A 82 -14.93 -27.86 -14.20
N GLU A 83 -14.91 -27.71 -15.52
CA GLU A 83 -13.86 -28.25 -16.37
C GLU A 83 -13.08 -27.12 -17.02
N SER A 84 -11.81 -27.38 -17.29
CA SER A 84 -10.92 -26.48 -18.01
C SER A 84 -10.25 -27.21 -19.15
N VAL A 85 -9.88 -26.46 -20.19
CA VAL A 85 -9.20 -26.98 -21.38
C VAL A 85 -7.94 -26.15 -21.60
N LEU A 86 -6.81 -26.83 -21.81
CA LEU A 86 -5.56 -26.15 -22.17
C LEU A 86 -5.52 -25.90 -23.67
N LYS A 87 -5.14 -24.67 -24.05
CA LYS A 87 -4.85 -24.31 -25.45
C LYS A 87 -3.34 -24.26 -25.64
N VAL A 88 -2.80 -25.19 -26.44
CA VAL A 88 -1.36 -25.30 -26.74
C VAL A 88 -1.17 -25.29 -28.25
N ASN A 89 -0.35 -24.37 -28.76
CA ASN A 89 -0.05 -24.23 -30.20
C ASN A 89 -1.28 -24.18 -31.12
N GLY A 90 -2.37 -23.57 -30.65
CA GLY A 90 -3.63 -23.47 -31.40
C GLY A 90 -4.58 -24.66 -31.26
N GLY A 91 -4.11 -25.79 -30.73
CA GLY A 91 -4.93 -26.96 -30.40
C GLY A 91 -5.51 -26.90 -28.98
N LEU A 92 -6.63 -27.58 -28.77
CA LEU A 92 -7.27 -27.76 -27.46
C LEU A 92 -7.03 -29.18 -26.95
N CYS A 93 -6.65 -29.32 -25.69
CA CYS A 93 -6.53 -30.62 -25.01
C CYS A 93 -7.91 -31.18 -24.62
N ALA A 94 -7.93 -32.41 -24.09
CA ALA A 94 -9.13 -32.93 -23.44
C ALA A 94 -9.49 -32.08 -22.20
N PRO A 95 -10.79 -31.89 -21.90
CA PRO A 95 -11.23 -31.25 -20.66
C PRO A 95 -10.73 -32.00 -19.43
N PHE A 96 -10.38 -31.26 -18.39
CA PHE A 96 -10.05 -31.82 -17.08
C PHE A 96 -10.81 -31.06 -15.99
N ARG A 97 -11.23 -31.79 -14.95
CA ARG A 97 -11.94 -31.21 -13.80
C ARG A 97 -11.00 -30.40 -12.92
N VAL A 98 -11.51 -29.28 -12.41
CA VAL A 98 -10.79 -28.39 -11.49
C VAL A 98 -11.37 -28.54 -10.09
N TYR A 99 -10.61 -29.17 -9.19
CA TYR A 99 -11.03 -29.47 -7.81
C TYR A 99 -10.61 -28.41 -6.78
N ARG A 100 -9.72 -27.49 -7.18
CA ARG A 100 -9.21 -26.42 -6.32
C ARG A 100 -8.88 -25.19 -7.15
N GLY A 101 -8.87 -24.06 -6.47
CA GLY A 101 -8.50 -22.78 -7.02
C GLY A 101 -9.68 -21.84 -7.17
N ILE A 102 -9.43 -20.57 -6.89
CA ILE A 102 -10.35 -19.47 -7.14
C ILE A 102 -9.99 -18.81 -8.48
N ARG A 103 -10.99 -18.48 -9.31
CA ARG A 103 -10.75 -18.02 -10.70
C ARG A 103 -10.05 -16.65 -10.73
N GLN A 104 -8.82 -16.58 -11.22
CA GLN A 104 -8.13 -15.30 -11.41
C GLN A 104 -8.86 -14.43 -12.44
N GLY A 105 -9.00 -13.13 -12.18
CA GLY A 105 -9.70 -12.18 -13.04
C GLY A 105 -11.22 -12.12 -12.86
N CYS A 106 -11.83 -12.99 -12.04
CA CYS A 106 -13.23 -12.85 -11.63
C CYS A 106 -13.35 -11.84 -10.48
N SER A 107 -14.36 -10.96 -10.55
CA SER A 107 -14.60 -9.90 -9.57
C SER A 107 -14.84 -10.43 -8.14
N LEU A 108 -15.43 -11.62 -8.01
CA LEU A 108 -15.74 -12.23 -6.72
C LEU A 108 -14.50 -12.85 -6.04
N SER A 109 -13.50 -13.24 -6.83
CA SER A 109 -12.39 -14.07 -6.37
C SER A 109 -11.54 -13.43 -5.29
N GLY A 110 -11.31 -12.11 -5.38
CA GLY A 110 -10.55 -11.40 -4.36
C GLY A 110 -11.24 -11.40 -2.99
N MET A 111 -12.57 -11.24 -2.97
CA MET A 111 -13.35 -11.30 -1.72
C MET A 111 -13.38 -12.71 -1.13
N LEU A 112 -13.53 -13.74 -1.97
CA LEU A 112 -13.49 -15.13 -1.52
C LEU A 112 -12.12 -15.48 -0.92
N TYR A 113 -11.03 -15.04 -1.56
CA TYR A 113 -9.69 -15.26 -1.02
C TYR A 113 -9.51 -14.59 0.35
N SER A 114 -9.95 -13.34 0.49
CA SER A 114 -9.94 -12.63 1.78
C SER A 114 -10.73 -13.37 2.86
N LEU A 115 -11.87 -13.99 2.54
CA LEU A 115 -12.61 -14.84 3.50
C LEU A 115 -11.83 -16.11 3.86
N VAL A 116 -11.26 -16.79 2.87
CA VAL A 116 -10.55 -18.08 3.04
C VAL A 116 -9.34 -17.96 3.96
N ILE A 117 -8.55 -16.89 3.83
CA ILE A 117 -7.34 -16.73 4.64
C ILE A 117 -7.64 -16.21 6.06
N GLU A 118 -8.80 -15.60 6.29
CA GLU A 118 -9.13 -14.93 7.56
C GLU A 118 -9.09 -15.84 8.81
N PRO A 119 -9.56 -17.11 8.79
CA PRO A 119 -9.42 -18.01 9.93
C PRO A 119 -7.96 -18.23 10.35
N PHE A 120 -7.06 -18.31 9.38
CA PHE A 120 -5.63 -18.43 9.63
C PHE A 120 -5.07 -17.15 10.27
N LEU A 121 -5.43 -15.98 9.73
CA LEU A 121 -5.02 -14.69 10.31
C LEU A 121 -5.56 -14.50 11.74
N ASN A 122 -6.80 -14.94 12.01
CA ASN A 122 -7.37 -14.93 13.35
C ASN A 122 -6.56 -15.80 14.32
N LYS A 123 -6.16 -17.01 13.90
CA LYS A 123 -5.35 -17.90 14.74
C LYS A 123 -3.99 -17.27 15.08
N LEU A 124 -3.34 -16.61 14.12
CA LEU A 124 -2.11 -15.85 14.36
C LEU A 124 -2.32 -14.74 15.39
N ARG A 125 -3.34 -13.90 15.22
CA ARG A 125 -3.65 -12.79 16.16
C ARG A 125 -3.87 -13.26 17.59
N SER A 126 -4.49 -14.42 17.79
CA SER A 126 -4.79 -14.93 19.13
C SER A 126 -3.60 -15.55 19.86
N HIS A 127 -2.52 -15.92 19.17
CA HIS A 127 -1.41 -16.68 19.76
C HIS A 127 -0.06 -15.97 19.67
N LEU A 128 0.10 -14.97 18.80
CA LEU A 128 1.34 -14.20 18.71
C LEU A 128 1.38 -13.10 19.76
N SER A 129 2.59 -12.76 20.22
CA SER A 129 2.79 -11.61 21.13
C SER A 129 2.53 -10.27 20.45
N GLY A 130 2.86 -10.16 19.16
CA GLY A 130 2.67 -8.96 18.34
C GLY A 130 3.57 -7.78 18.73
N PHE A 131 3.67 -6.79 17.85
CA PHE A 131 4.40 -5.56 18.10
C PHE A 131 3.54 -4.59 18.92
N ASN A 132 3.95 -4.29 20.15
CA ASN A 132 3.28 -3.31 21.00
C ASN A 132 3.68 -1.90 20.57
N ILE A 133 2.69 -1.07 20.24
CA ILE A 133 2.94 0.31 19.80
C ILE A 133 3.17 1.19 21.03
N PRO A 134 4.33 1.84 21.17
CA PRO A 134 4.58 2.74 22.29
C PRO A 134 3.60 3.91 22.30
N HIS A 135 3.16 4.31 23.50
CA HIS A 135 2.20 5.40 23.70
C HIS A 135 0.82 5.20 23.03
N ALA A 136 0.56 4.02 22.50
CA ALA A 136 -0.75 3.58 22.06
C ALA A 136 -1.12 2.30 22.82
N ASN A 137 -2.35 2.20 23.32
CA ASN A 137 -2.82 0.94 23.90
C ASN A 137 -3.25 -0.02 22.76
N ALA A 138 -2.31 -0.39 21.90
CA ALA A 138 -2.56 -1.16 20.68
C ALA A 138 -1.35 -2.02 20.31
N SER A 139 -1.63 -3.22 19.82
CA SER A 139 -0.64 -4.17 19.34
C SER A 139 -0.93 -4.56 17.89
N VAL A 140 0.11 -4.86 17.13
CA VAL A 140 0.02 -5.26 15.72
C VAL A 140 0.68 -6.61 15.53
N TYR A 141 -0.09 -7.58 15.05
CA TYR A 141 0.38 -8.96 14.93
C TYR A 141 0.80 -9.31 13.50
N LEU A 142 0.09 -8.76 12.52
CA LEU A 142 0.33 -9.01 11.11
C LEU A 142 -0.17 -7.87 10.22
N SER A 143 0.20 -7.94 8.94
CA SER A 143 -0.33 -7.12 7.85
C SER A 143 -0.54 -8.01 6.64
N ALA A 144 -1.77 -8.09 6.13
CA ALA A 144 -2.13 -8.95 5.00
C ALA A 144 -2.67 -8.13 3.82
N TYR A 145 -2.12 -8.42 2.63
CA TYR A 145 -2.64 -7.95 1.36
C TYR A 145 -2.61 -9.11 0.35
N ALA A 146 -3.76 -9.77 0.18
CA ALA A 146 -3.85 -11.03 -0.56
C ALA A 146 -2.87 -12.07 0.04
N ASP A 147 -1.98 -12.60 -0.78
CA ASP A 147 -0.95 -13.56 -0.41
C ASP A 147 0.30 -12.92 0.21
N ASP A 148 0.49 -11.60 0.08
CA ASP A 148 1.55 -10.87 0.75
C ASP A 148 1.24 -10.70 2.25
N LEU A 149 1.75 -11.61 3.07
CA LEU A 149 1.58 -11.59 4.53
C LEU A 149 2.88 -11.22 5.24
N VAL A 150 2.79 -10.25 6.15
CA VAL A 150 3.86 -9.87 7.07
C VAL A 150 3.45 -10.21 8.48
N VAL A 151 4.28 -10.96 9.22
CA VAL A 151 4.02 -11.36 10.61
C VAL A 151 5.05 -10.73 11.53
N MET A 152 4.59 -10.15 12.65
CA MET A 152 5.43 -9.54 13.67
C MET A 152 5.88 -10.60 14.68
N ILE A 153 7.20 -10.68 14.91
CA ILE A 153 7.87 -11.70 15.73
C ILE A 153 8.82 -11.01 16.71
N ASN A 154 8.73 -11.34 17.99
CA ASN A 154 9.59 -10.75 19.04
C ASN A 154 10.40 -11.78 19.82
N THR A 155 9.99 -13.05 19.77
CA THR A 155 10.52 -14.14 20.57
C THR A 155 10.66 -15.42 19.74
N GLN A 156 11.42 -16.39 20.27
CA GLN A 156 11.47 -17.73 19.68
C GLN A 156 10.09 -18.41 19.72
N GLU A 157 9.30 -18.15 20.77
CA GLU A 157 7.98 -18.75 20.90
C GLU A 157 7.02 -18.28 19.80
N ASP A 158 7.08 -16.99 19.42
CA ASP A 158 6.30 -16.50 18.28
C ASP A 158 6.64 -17.26 16.98
N VAL A 159 7.91 -17.63 16.77
CA VAL A 159 8.34 -18.41 15.59
C VAL A 159 7.81 -19.84 15.65
N ASN A 160 7.83 -20.46 16.84
CA ASN A 160 7.29 -21.80 17.05
C ASN A 160 5.78 -21.84 16.77
N VAL A 161 5.05 -20.87 17.33
CA VAL A 161 3.61 -20.65 17.13
C VAL A 161 3.29 -20.42 15.65
N LEU A 162 4.03 -19.53 14.99
CA LEU A 162 3.85 -19.28 13.56
C LEU A 162 4.01 -20.57 12.74
N THR A 163 5.07 -21.33 13.01
CA THR A 163 5.37 -22.58 12.28
C THR A 163 4.29 -23.63 12.50
N ALA A 164 3.80 -23.79 13.74
CA ALA A 164 2.71 -24.71 14.05
C ALA A 164 1.42 -24.32 13.33
N ILE A 165 1.03 -23.04 13.38
CA ILE A 165 -0.19 -22.53 12.73
C ILE A 165 -0.09 -22.67 11.20
N LEU A 166 1.09 -22.44 10.61
CA LEU A 166 1.32 -22.64 9.17
C LEU A 166 1.14 -24.10 8.77
N ASN A 167 1.68 -25.05 9.55
CA ASN A 167 1.53 -26.48 9.28
C ASN A 167 0.05 -26.90 9.37
N ASP A 168 -0.67 -26.46 10.40
CA ASP A 168 -2.11 -26.72 10.54
C ASP A 168 -2.89 -26.17 9.34
N PHE A 169 -2.60 -24.93 8.95
CA PHE A 169 -3.31 -24.28 7.85
C PHE A 169 -3.02 -24.97 6.51
N GLN A 170 -1.78 -25.39 6.27
CA GLN A 170 -1.41 -26.16 5.09
C GLN A 170 -2.17 -27.48 4.99
N ILE A 171 -2.35 -28.19 6.11
CA ILE A 171 -3.13 -29.45 6.16
C ILE A 171 -4.62 -29.20 5.87
N LEU A 172 -5.19 -28.13 6.44
CA LEU A 172 -6.62 -27.85 6.36
C LEU A 172 -7.08 -27.17 5.06
N SER A 173 -6.22 -26.39 4.42
CA SER A 173 -6.58 -25.54 3.28
C SER A 173 -5.81 -25.85 1.99
N SER A 174 -4.90 -26.82 2.03
CA SER A 174 -3.97 -27.16 0.94
C SER A 174 -3.00 -26.05 0.51
N THR A 175 -2.93 -24.94 1.26
CA THR A 175 -1.97 -23.85 1.06
C THR A 175 -0.55 -24.30 1.34
N LYS A 176 0.45 -23.58 0.81
CA LYS A 176 1.86 -23.90 1.02
C LYS A 176 2.71 -22.65 0.98
N VAL A 177 3.61 -22.50 1.95
CA VAL A 177 4.57 -21.39 1.99
C VAL A 177 5.76 -21.69 1.08
N ASN A 178 6.21 -20.68 0.34
CA ASN A 178 7.44 -20.69 -0.43
C ASN A 178 8.59 -20.11 0.40
N TRP A 179 9.25 -20.94 1.19
CA TRP A 179 10.36 -20.48 2.05
C TRP A 179 11.53 -19.85 1.29
N THR A 180 11.75 -20.21 0.02
CA THR A 180 12.81 -19.62 -0.81
C THR A 180 12.51 -18.18 -1.22
N LYS A 181 11.23 -17.81 -1.35
CA LYS A 181 10.79 -16.45 -1.67
C LYS A 181 10.42 -15.63 -0.45
N SER A 182 10.07 -16.28 0.65
CA SER A 182 9.87 -15.63 1.93
C SER A 182 11.13 -14.91 2.39
N GLU A 183 10.96 -13.82 3.13
CA GLU A 183 12.06 -13.02 3.66
C GLU A 183 11.85 -12.75 5.15
N ALA A 184 12.94 -12.55 5.89
CA ALA A 184 12.87 -12.19 7.30
C ALA A 184 13.75 -10.98 7.57
N ILE A 185 13.20 -9.97 8.24
CA ILE A 185 13.87 -8.68 8.49
C ILE A 185 13.92 -8.42 9.99
N LEU A 186 15.10 -8.06 10.46
CA LEU A 186 15.37 -7.78 11.86
C LEU A 186 15.65 -6.29 12.08
N VAL A 187 14.90 -5.66 12.98
CA VAL A 187 15.02 -4.23 13.34
C VAL A 187 15.04 -4.06 14.86
N GLY A 188 15.66 -2.97 15.33
CA GLY A 188 15.84 -2.68 16.75
C GLY A 188 17.00 -3.45 17.38
N GLU A 189 17.03 -3.45 18.71
CA GLU A 189 18.14 -3.98 19.50
C GLU A 189 17.88 -5.41 19.98
N TRP A 190 18.69 -6.36 19.52
CA TRP A 190 18.54 -7.80 19.83
C TRP A 190 19.67 -8.30 20.73
N GLY A 191 19.87 -7.65 21.88
CA GLY A 191 20.97 -7.98 22.82
C GLY A 191 20.93 -9.40 23.38
N GLY A 192 19.74 -10.01 23.44
CA GLY A 192 19.54 -11.40 23.89
C GLY A 192 19.65 -12.46 22.80
N GLY A 193 20.07 -12.09 21.59
CA GLY A 193 20.11 -12.98 20.42
C GLY A 193 18.81 -12.95 19.60
N GLN A 194 18.92 -13.37 18.34
CA GLN A 194 17.81 -13.42 17.38
C GLN A 194 17.18 -14.83 17.34
N PRO A 195 15.86 -14.97 17.10
CA PRO A 195 15.20 -16.26 16.99
C PRO A 195 15.75 -17.10 15.83
N SER A 196 15.75 -18.42 15.98
CA SER A 196 15.97 -19.37 14.89
C SER A 196 14.73 -19.46 14.01
N LEU A 197 14.92 -19.34 12.69
CA LEU A 197 13.85 -19.29 11.69
C LEU A 197 13.64 -20.64 10.99
N PRO A 198 12.39 -20.97 10.60
CA PRO A 198 12.08 -22.18 9.84
C PRO A 198 12.48 -22.05 8.36
N GLY A 199 12.46 -23.18 7.64
CA GLY A 199 12.51 -23.20 6.18
C GLY A 199 13.83 -22.71 5.56
N GLY A 200 14.92 -22.64 6.33
CA GLY A 200 16.20 -22.12 5.87
C GLY A 200 16.25 -20.60 5.71
N LEU A 201 15.25 -19.88 6.26
CA LEU A 201 15.26 -18.43 6.28
C LEU A 201 16.41 -17.90 7.15
N ALA A 202 16.97 -16.78 6.72
CA ALA A 202 17.99 -16.04 7.47
C ALA A 202 17.53 -14.61 7.69
N TRP A 203 17.80 -14.08 8.88
CA TRP A 203 17.53 -12.68 9.20
C TRP A 203 18.39 -11.76 8.34
N LYS A 204 17.71 -10.89 7.59
CA LYS A 204 18.32 -9.77 6.86
C LYS A 204 18.18 -8.49 7.70
N ARG A 205 19.09 -7.54 7.46
CA ARG A 205 19.06 -6.19 8.03
C ARG A 205 19.07 -5.16 6.91
N GLY A 206 18.68 -3.92 7.22
CA GLY A 206 18.67 -2.82 6.26
C GLY A 206 17.26 -2.52 5.77
N GLY A 207 16.70 -3.36 4.90
CA GLY A 207 15.39 -3.12 4.30
C GLY A 207 14.92 -4.23 3.36
N PHE A 208 13.78 -4.01 2.72
CA PHE A 208 13.10 -4.97 1.84
C PHE A 208 12.15 -4.25 0.88
N LYS A 209 11.58 -4.97 -0.09
CA LYS A 209 10.53 -4.48 -0.98
C LYS A 209 9.19 -5.08 -0.57
N TYR A 210 8.20 -4.23 -0.29
CA TYR A 210 6.85 -4.66 0.06
C TYR A 210 5.82 -3.87 -0.74
N LEU A 211 4.88 -4.58 -1.37
CA LEU A 211 3.81 -3.99 -2.19
C LEU A 211 4.32 -2.97 -3.23
N GLY A 212 5.49 -3.26 -3.81
CA GLY A 212 6.13 -2.42 -4.82
C GLY A 212 6.93 -1.23 -4.30
N VAL A 213 7.10 -1.09 -2.98
CA VAL A 213 7.84 0.01 -2.33
C VAL A 213 8.99 -0.58 -1.50
N TYR A 214 10.20 -0.05 -1.66
CA TYR A 214 11.33 -0.38 -0.79
C TYR A 214 11.24 0.38 0.53
N LEU A 215 11.36 -0.33 1.65
CA LEU A 215 11.30 0.19 3.01
C LEU A 215 12.57 -0.20 3.77
N GLY A 216 12.88 0.51 4.85
CA GLY A 216 14.04 0.22 5.70
C GLY A 216 15.02 1.39 5.81
N THR A 217 16.31 1.14 5.60
CA THR A 217 17.38 2.15 5.64
C THR A 217 17.30 3.11 4.46
N ASN A 218 18.01 4.24 4.55
CA ASN A 218 18.09 5.22 3.48
C ASN A 218 18.56 4.62 2.14
N GLU A 219 19.46 3.63 2.18
CA GLU A 219 19.88 2.90 0.97
C GLU A 219 18.69 2.22 0.29
N PHE A 220 17.85 1.50 1.04
CA PHE A 220 16.65 0.87 0.49
C PHE A 220 15.61 1.90 0.05
N LEU A 221 15.43 2.98 0.80
CA LEU A 221 14.50 4.05 0.42
C LEU A 221 14.90 4.69 -0.92
N ASN A 222 16.19 4.86 -1.18
CA ASN A 222 16.70 5.41 -2.44
C ASN A 222 16.44 4.49 -3.65
N LYS A 223 16.44 3.16 -3.46
CA LYS A 223 16.11 2.17 -4.50
C LYS A 223 14.71 2.35 -5.09
N ASN A 224 13.78 3.02 -4.40
CA ASN A 224 12.47 3.37 -4.97
C ASN A 224 12.56 4.27 -6.20
N TRP A 225 13.62 5.09 -6.28
CA TRP A 225 13.75 6.17 -7.23
C TRP A 225 14.82 5.91 -8.29
N GLU A 226 15.67 4.91 -8.08
CA GLU A 226 16.62 4.41 -9.06
C GLU A 226 15.91 3.98 -10.35
N GLY A 227 16.42 4.44 -11.50
CA GLY A 227 15.84 4.15 -12.81
C GLY A 227 14.48 4.79 -13.09
N SER A 228 13.95 5.64 -12.20
CA SER A 228 12.58 6.18 -12.35
C SER A 228 12.45 7.14 -13.54
N VAL A 229 13.48 7.93 -13.82
CA VAL A 229 13.53 8.83 -14.98
C VAL A 229 13.56 8.02 -16.27
N GLU A 230 14.41 7.00 -16.34
CA GLU A 230 14.57 6.09 -17.46
C GLU A 230 13.28 5.30 -17.71
N HIS A 231 12.62 4.84 -16.64
CA HIS A 231 11.35 4.13 -16.72
C HIS A 231 10.25 5.02 -17.33
N VAL A 232 10.12 6.26 -16.86
CA VAL A 232 9.15 7.22 -17.41
C VAL A 232 9.49 7.53 -18.87
N LYS A 233 10.75 7.82 -19.18
CA LYS A 233 11.22 8.08 -20.55
C LYS A 233 10.96 6.89 -21.48
N GLY A 234 11.18 5.67 -21.00
CA GLY A 234 10.91 4.43 -21.75
C GLY A 234 9.43 4.18 -22.01
N ARG A 235 8.54 4.62 -21.12
CA ARG A 235 7.09 4.60 -21.38
C ARG A 235 6.69 5.62 -22.44
N LEU A 236 7.23 6.84 -22.36
CA LEU A 236 6.94 7.91 -23.32
C LEU A 236 7.51 7.61 -24.71
N SER A 237 8.71 7.02 -24.81
CA SER A 237 9.38 6.76 -26.09
C SER A 237 8.58 5.83 -27.01
N ARG A 238 7.81 4.90 -26.44
CA ARG A 238 6.89 4.00 -27.18
C ARG A 238 5.83 4.77 -27.97
N TRP A 239 5.46 5.95 -27.50
CA TRP A 239 4.46 6.81 -28.12
C TRP A 239 5.07 7.91 -28.99
N LYS A 240 6.40 8.09 -28.97
CA LYS A 240 7.09 9.18 -29.66
C LYS A 240 6.77 9.24 -31.16
N ARG A 241 6.68 8.08 -31.84
CA ARG A 241 6.31 8.00 -33.27
C ARG A 241 4.89 8.48 -33.58
N LEU A 242 4.02 8.49 -32.58
CA LEU A 242 2.63 8.92 -32.70
C LEU A 242 2.41 10.35 -32.19
N VAL A 243 3.38 10.97 -31.51
CA VAL A 243 3.24 12.30 -30.87
C VAL A 243 2.75 13.34 -31.87
N LEU A 244 3.35 13.42 -33.04
CA LEU A 244 2.95 14.36 -34.11
C LEU A 244 1.53 14.13 -34.63
N LYS A 245 1.00 12.91 -34.50
CA LYS A 245 -0.37 12.54 -34.90
C LYS A 245 -1.38 12.66 -33.75
N MET A 246 -0.91 12.84 -32.51
CA MET A 246 -1.76 12.95 -31.33
C MET A 246 -2.17 14.39 -31.08
N SER A 247 -3.46 14.59 -30.80
CA SER A 247 -3.95 15.83 -30.20
C SER A 247 -3.31 16.07 -28.84
N TYR A 248 -3.25 17.33 -28.40
CA TYR A 248 -2.78 17.69 -27.06
C TYR A 248 -3.52 16.92 -25.95
N ARG A 249 -4.83 16.69 -26.13
CA ARG A 249 -5.64 15.87 -25.21
C ARG A 249 -5.14 14.43 -25.16
N GLY A 250 -4.79 13.84 -26.31
CA GLY A 250 -4.19 12.51 -26.38
C GLY A 250 -2.84 12.45 -25.68
N ARG A 251 -1.98 13.46 -25.88
CA ARG A 251 -0.68 13.57 -25.20
C ARG A 251 -0.86 13.65 -23.68
N THR A 252 -1.79 14.46 -23.18
CA THR A 252 -2.12 14.52 -21.74
C THR A 252 -2.58 13.17 -21.18
N LEU A 253 -3.42 12.44 -21.91
CA LEU A 253 -3.90 11.13 -21.47
C LEU A 253 -2.73 10.13 -21.34
N VAL A 254 -1.83 10.09 -22.32
CA VAL A 254 -0.62 9.25 -22.25
C VAL A 254 0.24 9.64 -21.05
N ILE A 255 0.48 10.94 -20.84
CA ILE A 255 1.28 11.40 -19.71
C ILE A 255 0.63 11.02 -18.38
N ASN A 256 -0.63 11.40 -18.16
CA ASN A 256 -1.30 11.23 -16.87
C ASN A 256 -1.54 9.75 -16.54
N ASN A 257 -2.05 8.97 -17.50
CA ASN A 257 -2.54 7.62 -17.23
C ASN A 257 -1.48 6.53 -17.42
N LEU A 258 -0.44 6.77 -18.23
CA LEU A 258 0.60 5.77 -18.49
C LEU A 258 1.93 6.14 -17.82
N ALA A 259 2.41 7.37 -17.99
CA ALA A 259 3.75 7.77 -17.55
C ALA A 259 3.77 8.16 -16.07
N ALA A 260 3.05 9.22 -15.70
CA ALA A 260 3.01 9.75 -14.35
C ALA A 260 2.38 8.77 -13.35
N SER A 261 1.36 8.02 -13.78
CA SER A 261 0.69 7.02 -12.94
C SER A 261 1.62 5.93 -12.38
N SER A 262 2.70 5.62 -13.09
CA SER A 262 3.72 4.65 -12.64
C SER A 262 4.46 5.09 -11.37
N LEU A 263 4.34 6.36 -10.97
CA LEU A 263 4.98 6.92 -9.78
C LEU A 263 4.06 6.96 -8.56
N TRP A 264 2.73 6.84 -8.73
CA TRP A 264 1.75 7.05 -7.67
C TRP A 264 1.97 6.16 -6.46
N ASN A 265 2.25 4.87 -6.68
CA ASN A 265 2.45 3.93 -5.58
C ASN A 265 3.58 4.37 -4.64
N ARG A 266 4.72 4.75 -5.22
CA ARG A 266 5.91 5.18 -4.47
C ARG A 266 5.71 6.56 -3.86
N LEU A 267 5.15 7.51 -4.62
CA LEU A 267 4.92 8.87 -4.14
C LEU A 267 3.93 8.93 -2.99
N ALA A 268 2.96 8.02 -2.91
CA ALA A 268 2.03 7.94 -1.79
C ALA A 268 2.73 7.55 -0.47
N CYS A 269 3.82 6.80 -0.52
CA CYS A 269 4.44 6.15 0.65
C CYS A 269 5.80 6.71 1.06
N VAL A 270 6.60 7.18 0.11
CA VAL A 270 7.98 7.62 0.32
C VAL A 270 8.20 9.00 -0.31
N ASP A 271 9.08 9.80 0.30
CA ASP A 271 9.47 11.08 -0.27
C ASP A 271 10.53 10.91 -1.37
N PRO A 272 10.37 11.59 -2.52
CA PRO A 272 11.37 11.59 -3.57
C PRO A 272 12.57 12.47 -3.20
N PRO A 273 13.78 12.16 -3.71
CA PRO A 273 14.92 13.05 -3.66
C PRO A 273 14.63 14.42 -4.25
N THR A 274 15.36 15.42 -3.75
CA THR A 274 15.29 16.79 -4.27
C THR A 274 15.55 16.80 -5.78
N ASN A 275 14.80 17.63 -6.51
CA ASN A 275 14.87 17.80 -7.97
C ASN A 275 14.43 16.61 -8.83
N LEU A 276 14.22 15.41 -8.28
CA LEU A 276 13.79 14.25 -9.08
C LEU A 276 12.48 14.52 -9.81
N LEU A 277 11.46 15.00 -9.08
CA LEU A 277 10.16 15.31 -9.67
C LEU A 277 10.25 16.42 -10.72
N ALA A 278 11.14 17.41 -10.52
CA ALA A 278 11.34 18.48 -11.49
C ALA A 278 11.97 17.95 -12.79
N ASN A 279 12.96 17.07 -12.69
CA ASN A 279 13.57 16.41 -13.84
C ASN A 279 12.53 15.57 -14.61
N ILE A 280 11.77 14.73 -13.92
CA ILE A 280 10.71 13.93 -14.57
C ILE A 280 9.64 14.85 -15.18
N GLN A 281 9.21 15.90 -14.48
CA GLN A 281 8.24 16.87 -15.00
C GLN A 281 8.73 17.51 -16.30
N ALA A 282 10.02 17.86 -16.40
CA ALA A 282 10.59 18.41 -17.62
C ALA A 282 10.46 17.42 -18.80
N GLN A 283 10.71 16.12 -18.57
CA GLN A 283 10.52 15.08 -19.60
C GLN A 283 9.04 14.94 -20.02
N LEU A 284 8.10 15.07 -19.08
CA LEU A 284 6.67 15.03 -19.39
C LEU A 284 6.25 16.22 -20.26
N VAL A 285 6.75 17.42 -19.92
CA VAL A 285 6.44 18.66 -20.63
C VAL A 285 7.11 18.66 -22.01
N ASP A 286 8.34 18.17 -22.13
CA ASP A 286 9.02 17.99 -23.41
C ASP A 286 8.22 17.06 -24.34
N PHE A 287 7.76 15.90 -23.84
CA PHE A 287 6.91 14.99 -24.62
C PHE A 287 5.57 15.62 -25.02
N PHE A 288 4.98 16.45 -24.15
CA PHE A 288 3.73 17.14 -24.46
C PHE A 288 3.90 18.10 -25.64
N TRP A 289 5.01 18.85 -25.67
CA TRP A 289 5.26 19.89 -26.66
C TRP A 289 5.99 19.41 -27.91
N ASP A 290 6.73 18.29 -27.82
CA ASP A 290 7.65 17.83 -28.86
C ASP A 290 8.69 18.93 -29.22
N GLY A 291 9.24 19.58 -28.21
CA GLY A 291 10.24 20.65 -28.34
C GLY A 291 9.70 22.07 -28.61
N LEU A 292 8.38 22.26 -28.77
CA LEU A 292 7.76 23.56 -29.07
C LEU A 292 6.96 24.12 -27.88
N HIS A 293 7.53 25.02 -27.09
CA HIS A 293 6.85 25.61 -25.92
C HIS A 293 6.13 26.92 -26.26
N TRP A 294 4.79 26.93 -26.26
CA TRP A 294 3.99 28.11 -26.67
C TRP A 294 3.30 28.85 -25.52
N ILE A 295 3.06 28.18 -24.40
CA ILE A 295 2.38 28.74 -23.23
C ILE A 295 3.17 28.47 -21.95
N PRO A 296 2.99 29.29 -20.91
CA PRO A 296 3.54 29.00 -19.60
C PRO A 296 3.08 27.63 -19.10
N GLN A 297 4.01 26.86 -18.51
CA GLN A 297 3.70 25.52 -17.99
C GLN A 297 2.58 25.52 -16.94
N SER A 298 2.44 26.60 -16.17
CA SER A 298 1.37 26.74 -15.19
C SER A 298 -0.02 26.61 -15.80
N VAL A 299 -0.24 27.13 -17.00
CA VAL A 299 -1.52 27.04 -17.73
C VAL A 299 -1.80 25.59 -18.16
N LEU A 300 -0.77 24.85 -18.52
CA LEU A 300 -0.88 23.45 -18.94
C LEU A 300 -1.48 22.55 -17.84
N TYR A 301 -1.18 22.87 -16.59
CA TYR A 301 -1.63 22.13 -15.41
C TYR A 301 -3.06 22.46 -14.98
N LEU A 302 -3.65 23.56 -15.48
CA LEU A 302 -5.01 23.96 -15.12
C LEU A 302 -6.06 22.97 -15.67
N PRO A 303 -7.23 22.87 -15.00
CA PRO A 303 -8.37 22.15 -15.55
C PRO A 303 -8.77 22.70 -16.94
N LYS A 304 -9.51 21.90 -17.71
CA LYS A 304 -9.93 22.29 -19.06
C LYS A 304 -10.94 23.44 -19.03
N GLU A 305 -11.74 23.44 -17.98
CA GLU A 305 -12.76 24.43 -17.66
C GLU A 305 -12.12 25.81 -17.41
N GLU A 306 -10.84 25.84 -17.01
CA GLU A 306 -10.06 27.05 -16.77
C GLU A 306 -9.09 27.37 -17.94
N GLY A 307 -9.29 26.73 -19.11
CA GLY A 307 -8.47 26.95 -20.30
C GLY A 307 -7.14 26.17 -20.34
N GLY A 308 -6.91 25.28 -19.37
CA GLY A 308 -5.75 24.40 -19.34
C GLY A 308 -5.94 23.08 -20.10
N GLN A 309 -4.97 22.17 -19.98
CA GLN A 309 -5.03 20.84 -20.60
C GLN A 309 -5.23 19.71 -19.58
N GLY A 310 -5.24 20.03 -18.28
CA GLY A 310 -5.32 19.06 -17.19
C GLY A 310 -4.08 18.18 -17.08
N LEU A 311 -2.90 18.68 -17.47
CA LEU A 311 -1.66 17.93 -17.30
C LEU A 311 -1.31 17.82 -15.82
N VAL A 312 -0.93 16.63 -15.35
CA VAL A 312 -0.57 16.46 -13.95
C VAL A 312 0.75 17.17 -13.64
N GLN A 313 0.74 17.95 -12.54
CA GLN A 313 1.95 18.48 -11.93
C GLN A 313 2.40 17.53 -10.80
N LEU A 314 3.57 16.90 -10.96
CA LEU A 314 4.04 15.84 -10.06
C LEU A 314 4.20 16.32 -8.61
N SER A 315 4.76 17.51 -8.38
CA SER A 315 4.94 18.06 -7.03
C SER A 315 3.60 18.31 -6.33
N SER A 316 2.61 18.80 -7.06
CA SER A 316 1.26 19.03 -6.54
C SER A 316 0.55 17.71 -6.24
N ARG A 317 0.75 16.69 -7.09
CA ARG A 317 0.23 15.34 -6.82
C ARG A 317 0.87 14.69 -5.61
N ALA A 318 2.18 14.84 -5.42
CA ALA A 318 2.88 14.37 -4.23
C ALA A 318 2.36 15.07 -2.95
N ALA A 319 2.15 16.40 -3.01
CA ALA A 319 1.52 17.13 -1.91
C ALA A 319 0.09 16.65 -1.62
N ALA A 320 -0.70 16.36 -2.67
CA ALA A 320 -2.05 15.81 -2.51
C ALA A 320 -2.05 14.47 -1.77
N PHE A 321 -1.11 13.56 -2.08
CA PHE A 321 -0.98 12.30 -1.32
C PHE A 321 -0.65 12.51 0.15
N ARG A 322 0.21 13.49 0.48
CA ARG A 322 0.52 13.85 1.87
C ARG A 322 -0.72 14.42 2.58
N LEU A 323 -1.51 15.25 1.91
CA LEU A 323 -2.78 15.77 2.45
C LEU A 323 -3.81 14.65 2.62
N GLN A 324 -3.91 13.71 1.69
CA GLN A 324 -4.78 12.55 1.81
C GLN A 324 -4.38 11.66 2.99
N PHE A 325 -3.08 11.46 3.22
CA PHE A 325 -2.57 10.79 4.42
C PHE A 325 -3.04 11.50 5.69
N ILE A 326 -2.86 12.83 5.76
CA ILE A 326 -3.28 13.64 6.92
C ILE A 326 -4.79 13.58 7.10
N GLN A 327 -5.58 13.71 6.03
CA GLN A 327 -7.03 13.60 6.08
C GLN A 327 -7.45 12.25 6.64
N ARG A 328 -6.87 11.14 6.16
CA ARG A 328 -7.16 9.80 6.66
C ARG A 328 -6.69 9.60 8.09
N LEU A 329 -5.58 10.22 8.50
CA LEU A 329 -5.10 10.19 9.88
C LEU A 329 -6.08 10.92 10.83
N LEU A 330 -6.55 12.10 10.44
CA LEU A 330 -7.37 12.97 11.29
C LEU A 330 -8.86 12.59 11.28
N THR A 331 -9.40 12.24 10.11
CA THR A 331 -10.86 12.12 9.87
C THR A 331 -11.29 10.77 9.28
N GLY A 332 -10.34 9.90 8.93
CA GLY A 332 -10.67 8.61 8.30
C GLY A 332 -11.37 7.62 9.24
N PRO A 333 -11.74 6.43 8.75
CA PRO A 333 -12.34 5.36 9.54
C PRO A 333 -11.57 5.03 10.82
N ARG A 334 -12.26 4.61 11.90
CA ARG A 334 -11.61 4.33 13.20
C ARG A 334 -10.74 3.08 13.18
N ASP A 335 -11.00 2.18 12.26
CA ASP A 335 -10.39 0.85 12.08
C ASP A 335 -9.17 0.86 11.15
N LEU A 336 -8.51 2.01 10.94
CA LEU A 336 -7.24 2.05 10.20
C LEU A 336 -6.09 1.57 11.08
N VAL A 337 -5.56 0.37 10.82
CA VAL A 337 -4.50 -0.26 11.65
C VAL A 337 -3.25 0.60 11.79
N TRP A 338 -2.83 1.28 10.73
CA TRP A 338 -1.61 2.12 10.78
C TRP A 338 -1.79 3.38 11.60
N ARG A 339 -3.02 3.78 11.97
CA ARG A 339 -3.26 5.01 12.72
C ARG A 339 -2.63 4.96 14.12
N SER A 340 -2.68 3.81 14.79
CA SER A 340 -2.06 3.65 16.10
C SER A 340 -0.55 3.79 16.00
N ALA A 341 0.08 3.20 14.98
CA ALA A 341 1.52 3.35 14.72
C ALA A 341 1.88 4.81 14.41
N ALA A 342 1.08 5.49 13.60
CA ALA A 342 1.24 6.92 13.32
C ALA A 342 1.16 7.77 14.60
N SER A 343 0.17 7.51 15.46
CA SER A 343 0.05 8.17 16.76
C SER A 343 1.28 7.89 17.64
N GLY A 344 1.78 6.65 17.67
CA GLY A 344 3.00 6.28 18.41
C GLY A 344 4.22 7.09 17.99
N LEU A 345 4.42 7.29 16.67
CA LEU A 345 5.47 8.17 16.15
C LEU A 345 5.25 9.64 16.51
N LEU A 346 4.03 10.15 16.39
CA LEU A 346 3.73 11.55 16.69
C LEU A 346 3.96 11.86 18.17
N CYS A 347 3.65 10.92 19.07
CA CYS A 347 3.89 11.08 20.50
C CYS A 347 5.38 11.18 20.88
N THR A 348 6.31 10.77 20.01
CA THR A 348 7.75 10.93 20.28
C THR A 348 8.23 12.37 20.13
N VAL A 349 7.41 13.29 19.61
CA VAL A 349 7.76 14.70 19.47
C VAL A 349 7.90 15.37 20.84
N LYS A 350 9.16 15.57 21.26
CA LYS A 350 9.57 16.29 22.49
C LYS A 350 8.85 15.86 23.77
N GLY A 351 8.36 14.63 23.85
CA GLY A 351 7.65 14.12 25.04
C GLY A 351 6.35 14.88 25.35
N LEU A 352 5.78 15.60 24.37
CA LEU A 352 4.51 16.32 24.56
C LEU A 352 3.34 15.34 24.77
N GLY A 353 3.48 14.08 24.37
CA GLY A 353 2.42 13.08 24.44
C GLY A 353 1.21 13.39 23.55
N LEU A 354 1.36 14.34 22.63
CA LEU A 354 0.32 14.75 21.69
C LEU A 354 0.43 13.95 20.40
N ASP A 355 -0.69 13.41 19.94
CA ASP A 355 -0.77 12.66 18.69
C ASP A 355 -1.19 13.58 17.51
N ARG A 356 -2.47 13.62 17.20
CA ARG A 356 -3.11 14.37 16.11
C ARG A 356 -3.24 15.84 16.45
N ALA A 357 -3.26 16.19 17.73
CA ALA A 357 -3.31 17.57 18.20
C ALA A 357 -2.12 18.41 17.71
N LEU A 358 -0.98 17.78 17.38
CA LEU A 358 0.17 18.46 16.77
C LEU A 358 -0.20 19.19 15.46
N PHE A 359 -1.17 18.67 14.69
CA PHE A 359 -1.63 19.33 13.47
C PHE A 359 -2.46 20.60 13.74
N LEU A 360 -2.89 20.87 14.98
CA LEU A 360 -3.56 22.12 15.36
C LEU A 360 -2.56 23.22 15.74
N MET A 361 -1.40 22.84 16.28
CA MET A 361 -0.38 23.77 16.76
C MET A 361 0.29 24.56 15.63
N ASP A 362 1.00 25.63 16.00
CA ASP A 362 1.90 26.32 15.09
C ASP A 362 3.14 25.45 14.87
N THR A 363 3.29 24.95 13.64
CA THR A 363 4.40 24.10 13.23
C THR A 363 5.77 24.76 13.38
N LYS A 364 5.84 26.10 13.42
CA LYS A 364 7.11 26.81 13.66
C LYS A 364 7.60 26.66 15.11
N MET A 365 6.70 26.38 16.03
CA MET A 365 6.98 26.16 17.46
C MET A 365 7.30 24.69 17.75
N LEU A 366 7.06 23.78 16.79
CA LEU A 366 7.27 22.35 16.93
C LEU A 366 8.65 21.95 16.40
N ASP A 367 9.43 21.30 17.24
CA ASP A 367 10.67 20.67 16.83
C ASP A 367 10.39 19.25 16.32
N ILE A 368 10.29 19.14 15.01
CA ILE A 368 10.02 17.89 14.29
C ILE A 368 11.31 17.18 13.83
N SER A 369 12.48 17.62 14.29
CA SER A 369 13.78 17.07 13.88
C SER A 369 14.02 15.62 14.35
N GLY A 370 13.25 15.12 15.31
CA GLY A 370 13.27 13.72 15.75
C GLY A 370 12.36 12.79 14.94
N LEU A 371 11.43 13.33 14.13
CA LEU A 371 10.49 12.51 13.38
C LEU A 371 11.12 11.87 12.14
N PRO A 372 10.57 10.75 11.63
CA PRO A 372 10.96 10.21 10.33
C PRO A 372 10.72 11.21 9.19
N MET A 373 11.50 11.07 8.10
CA MET A 373 11.46 11.99 6.95
C MET A 373 10.06 12.19 6.38
N PHE A 374 9.30 11.10 6.24
CA PHE A 374 7.92 11.15 5.73
C PHE A 374 7.04 12.09 6.57
N TYR A 375 7.11 11.98 7.90
CA TYR A 375 6.32 12.82 8.81
C TYR A 375 6.76 14.29 8.79
N ARG A 376 8.05 14.57 8.64
CA ARG A 376 8.52 15.95 8.41
C ARG A 376 7.94 16.51 7.12
N GLY A 377 7.87 15.69 6.07
CA GLY A 377 7.19 16.00 4.81
C GLY A 377 5.71 16.37 5.02
N LEU A 378 4.98 15.60 5.85
CA LEU A 378 3.58 15.89 6.19
C LEU A 378 3.43 17.28 6.82
N PHE A 379 4.21 17.61 7.86
CA PHE A 379 4.12 18.91 8.53
C PHE A 379 4.47 20.08 7.59
N LYS A 380 5.46 19.90 6.72
CA LYS A 380 5.82 20.91 5.70
C LYS A 380 4.65 21.19 4.77
N ILE A 381 4.01 20.15 4.22
CA ILE A 381 2.86 20.30 3.32
C ILE A 381 1.64 20.87 4.07
N TRP A 382 1.38 20.41 5.29
CA TRP A 382 0.30 20.92 6.13
C TRP A 382 0.42 22.42 6.42
N ASN A 383 1.62 22.91 6.72
CA ASN A 383 1.87 24.32 6.96
C ASN A 383 1.65 25.17 5.69
N VAL A 384 2.09 24.68 4.53
CA VAL A 384 1.81 25.33 3.24
C VAL A 384 0.30 25.39 2.98
N PHE A 385 -0.43 24.31 3.26
CA PHE A 385 -1.87 24.26 3.13
C PHE A 385 -2.56 25.28 4.05
N LYS A 386 -2.27 25.27 5.37
CA LYS A 386 -2.84 26.20 6.34
C LYS A 386 -2.62 27.67 5.98
N ASN A 387 -1.39 28.05 5.62
CA ASN A 387 -1.06 29.44 5.30
C ASN A 387 -1.74 29.91 4.01
N LYS A 388 -1.87 29.02 3.02
CA LYS A 388 -2.61 29.33 1.79
C LYS A 388 -4.10 29.39 2.02
N THR A 389 -4.70 28.56 2.87
CA THR A 389 -6.14 28.69 3.20
C THR A 389 -6.43 30.00 3.90
N LYS A 390 -5.53 30.49 4.75
CA LYS A 390 -5.61 31.84 5.32
C LYS A 390 -5.51 32.93 4.24
N ALA A 391 -4.58 32.78 3.29
CA ALA A 391 -4.43 33.71 2.17
C ALA A 391 -5.60 33.65 1.16
N ILE A 392 -6.20 32.48 0.93
CA ILE A 392 -7.34 32.27 0.02
C ILE A 392 -8.63 32.85 0.60
N LYS A 393 -8.77 32.86 1.94
CA LYS A 393 -9.83 33.63 2.61
C LYS A 393 -9.67 35.15 2.43
N GLN A 394 -8.51 35.63 1.99
CA GLN A 394 -8.24 37.05 1.69
C GLN A 394 -8.15 37.35 0.18
N TYR A 395 -7.76 36.40 -0.67
CA TYR A 395 -7.64 36.56 -2.12
C TYR A 395 -7.87 35.23 -2.85
N THR A 396 -8.95 35.13 -3.62
CA THR A 396 -9.31 33.98 -4.45
C THR A 396 -8.40 33.87 -5.67
N GLY A 397 -7.77 32.71 -5.92
CA GLY A 397 -7.34 32.43 -7.31
C GLY A 397 -6.16 31.51 -7.64
N CYS A 398 -5.49 30.76 -6.74
CA CYS A 398 -4.30 30.02 -7.20
C CYS A 398 -4.11 28.56 -6.78
N TRP A 399 -5.05 27.90 -6.07
CA TRP A 399 -4.92 26.47 -5.71
C TRP A 399 -6.22 25.67 -5.73
N ARG A 400 -7.14 25.93 -6.67
CA ARG A 400 -8.30 25.02 -6.88
C ARG A 400 -7.88 23.63 -7.40
N SER A 401 -6.71 23.48 -8.04
CA SER A 401 -6.21 22.20 -8.54
C SER A 401 -5.88 21.16 -7.45
N LEU A 402 -5.54 21.59 -6.22
CA LEU A 402 -5.39 20.68 -5.07
C LEU A 402 -6.75 20.17 -4.56
N TRP A 403 -7.79 21.01 -4.63
CA TRP A 403 -9.15 20.65 -4.22
C TRP A 403 -9.79 19.65 -5.20
N TYR A 404 -9.65 19.88 -6.51
CA TYR A 404 -10.12 18.93 -7.52
C TYR A 404 -9.40 17.57 -7.48
N MET A 405 -8.15 17.50 -7.01
CA MET A 405 -7.42 16.24 -6.84
C MET A 405 -7.67 15.53 -5.50
N ALA A 406 -8.22 16.23 -4.50
CA ALA A 406 -8.58 15.69 -3.19
C ALA A 406 -10.01 15.11 -3.12
N GLY A 407 -10.80 15.28 -4.19
CA GLY A 407 -12.13 14.69 -4.34
C GLY A 407 -13.23 15.47 -3.63
N ASP A 408 -14.03 16.21 -4.40
CA ASP A 408 -15.40 16.54 -4.02
C ASP A 408 -16.25 15.25 -4.14
N TRP A 409 -16.46 14.56 -3.02
CA TRP A 409 -17.42 13.46 -2.89
C TRP A 409 -18.54 13.82 -1.91
N THR A 410 -19.05 15.05 -2.02
CA THR A 410 -20.31 15.44 -1.38
C THR A 410 -21.30 15.89 -2.43
N SER A 411 -21.95 14.93 -3.09
CA SER A 411 -23.37 15.05 -3.43
C SER A 411 -23.95 13.65 -3.69
N PRO A 412 -25.10 13.32 -3.07
CA PRO A 412 -25.83 12.10 -3.36
C PRO A 412 -26.62 12.26 -4.66
N VAL A 413 -26.61 11.23 -5.50
CA VAL A 413 -27.74 10.86 -6.37
C VAL A 413 -27.92 9.36 -6.26
#